data_AF-A0A2E6WZ81-F1
#
_entry.id   AF-A0A2E6WZ81-F1
#
_cell.length_a   1.000
_cell.length_b   1.000
_cell.length_c   1.000
_cell.angle_alpha   90.00
_cell.angle_beta   90.00
_cell.angle_gamma   90.00
#
_symmetry.space_group_name_H-M   'P 1'
#
loop_
_entity.id
_entity.type
_entity.pdbx_description
1 polymer ?
#
loop_
_entity_poly.entity_id
_entity_poly.type
_entity_poly.pdbx_seq_one_letter_code
_entity_poly.pdbx_strand_id
1 'polypeptide(L)' 'MSNDPRFIHLRSHSEYSLLEGALRLKKLPGMCRDAGMPALALTDTNNMFAALEFSVAMAGAGVQPIIGCQVD' A
#
# COMPACT_ATOMS: atom_id res chain seq x y z
N MET A 1 16.29 9.46 20.50
CA MET A 1 15.18 8.58 20.04
C MET A 1 15.58 8.10 18.67
N SER A 2 15.62 6.79 18.41
CA SER A 2 16.01 6.32 17.07
C SER A 2 14.97 6.79 16.06
N ASN A 3 15.44 7.21 14.88
CA ASN A 3 14.58 7.69 13.79
C ASN A 3 13.98 6.51 13.00
N ASP A 4 13.87 5.35 13.66
CA ASP A 4 13.49 4.10 13.02
C ASP A 4 11.96 4.03 12.91
N PRO A 5 11.45 3.58 11.76
CA PRO A 5 10.02 3.42 11.60
C PRO A 5 9.46 2.37 12.57
N ARG A 6 8.53 2.83 13.42
CA ARG A 6 7.94 2.01 14.49
C ARG A 6 6.80 1.09 14.02
N PHE A 7 6.22 1.37 12.86
CA PHE A 7 5.04 0.66 12.36
C PHE A 7 4.95 0.71 10.84
N ILE A 8 4.55 -0.41 10.24
CA ILE A 8 4.32 -0.57 8.80
C ILE A 8 3.03 -1.40 8.64
N HIS A 9 2.07 -0.91 7.84
CA HIS A 9 0.89 -1.70 7.52
C HIS A 9 1.26 -2.79 6.50
N LEU A 10 1.16 -4.05 6.92
CA LEU A 10 1.47 -5.21 6.09
C LEU A 10 0.22 -5.90 5.51
N ARG A 11 -0.97 -5.42 5.85
CA ARG A 11 -2.24 -5.88 5.31
C ARG A 11 -3.14 -4.68 5.03
N SER A 12 -3.35 -4.40 3.74
CA SER A 12 -4.18 -3.28 3.27
C SER A 12 -4.90 -3.68 2.00
N HIS A 13 -6.14 -3.24 1.85
CA HIS A 13 -6.99 -3.54 0.68
C HIS A 13 -7.23 -2.26 -0.11
N SER A 14 -6.90 -2.27 -1.40
CA SER A 14 -7.22 -1.19 -2.32
C SER A 14 -8.64 -1.34 -2.85
N GLU A 15 -9.11 -0.35 -3.61
CA GLU A 15 -10.35 -0.41 -4.39
C GLU A 15 -10.45 -1.62 -5.36
N TYR A 16 -9.35 -2.35 -5.59
CA TYR A 16 -9.33 -3.58 -6.39
C TYR A 16 -9.67 -4.84 -5.57
N SER A 17 -9.75 -4.74 -4.24
CA SER A 17 -10.50 -5.71 -3.42
C SER A 17 -11.99 -5.46 -3.61
N LEU A 18 -12.56 -6.12 -4.61
CA LEU A 18 -13.97 -5.99 -4.96
C LEU A 18 -14.85 -6.23 -3.72
N LEU A 19 -15.85 -5.36 -3.52
CA LEU A 19 -16.84 -5.40 -2.43
C LEU A 19 -16.34 -4.94 -1.03
N GLU A 20 -15.03 -4.76 -0.82
CA GLU A 20 -14.47 -4.49 0.53
C GLU A 20 -13.43 -3.36 0.57
N GLY A 21 -12.84 -3.01 -0.57
CA GLY A 21 -11.76 -2.03 -0.69
C GLY A 21 -12.21 -0.58 -0.79
N ALA A 22 -11.67 0.29 0.08
CA ALA A 22 -11.97 1.73 0.08
C ALA A 22 -10.77 2.64 -0.27
N LEU A 23 -9.56 2.09 -0.29
CA LEU A 23 -8.33 2.88 -0.54
C LEU A 23 -8.11 3.10 -2.04
N ARG A 24 -8.14 4.38 -2.44
CA ARG A 24 -7.85 4.76 -3.82
C ARG A 24 -6.37 4.87 -4.08
N LEU A 25 -5.86 4.13 -5.08
CA LEU A 25 -4.43 4.03 -5.36
C LEU A 25 -3.77 5.38 -5.63
N LYS A 26 -4.46 6.27 -6.36
CA LYS A 26 -3.89 7.58 -6.73
C LYS A 26 -3.61 8.53 -5.56
N LYS A 27 -4.34 8.38 -4.44
CA LYS A 27 -4.16 9.24 -3.25
C LYS A 27 -3.21 8.63 -2.23
N LEU A 28 -3.01 7.32 -2.30
CA LEU A 28 -2.26 6.53 -1.33
C LEU A 28 -0.81 7.00 -1.12
N PRO A 29 -0.02 7.34 -2.16
CA PRO A 29 1.36 7.77 -1.96
C PRO A 29 1.46 9.08 -1.19
N GLY A 30 0.55 10.03 -1.45
CA GLY A 30 0.48 11.29 -0.71
C GLY A 30 0.16 11.07 0.77
N MET A 31 -0.82 10.21 1.06
CA MET A 31 -1.18 9.86 2.43
C MET A 31 -0.02 9.22 3.19
N CYS A 32 0.70 8.27 2.56
CA CYS A 32 1.84 7.62 3.19
C CYS A 32 2.99 8.60 3.47
N ARG A 33 3.27 9.51 2.53
CA ARG A 33 4.28 10.54 2.72
C ARG A 33 3.92 11.49 3.85
N ASP A 34 2.68 11.98 3.88
CA ASP A 34 2.22 12.93 4.89
C ASP A 34 2.19 12.29 6.30
N ALA A 35 1.98 10.96 6.37
CA ALA A 35 2.06 10.18 7.60
C ALA A 35 3.49 9.73 7.99
N GLY A 36 4.51 10.07 7.19
CA GLY A 36 5.90 9.65 7.44
C GLY A 36 6.12 8.14 7.36
N MET A 37 5.31 7.43 6.56
CA MET A 37 5.38 5.99 6.40
C MET A 37 6.41 5.62 5.33
N PRO A 38 7.48 4.87 5.66
CA PRO A 38 8.51 4.52 4.69
C PRO A 38 8.12 3.35 3.78
N ALA A 39 7.13 2.56 4.16
CA ALA A 39 6.66 1.40 3.40
C ALA A 39 5.16 1.16 3.62
N LEU A 40 4.53 0.49 2.66
CA LEU A 40 3.15 0.04 2.76
C LEU A 40 2.97 -1.27 1.97
N ALA A 41 2.26 -2.23 2.55
CA ALA A 41 1.83 -3.41 1.81
C ALA A 41 0.44 -3.29 1.24
N LEU A 42 0.29 -3.77 0.00
CA LEU A 42 -0.98 -4.00 -0.66
C LEU A 42 -1.23 -5.51 -0.74
N THR A 43 -2.36 -5.95 -0.18
CA THR A 43 -2.74 -7.36 -0.05
C THR A 43 -4.20 -7.53 -0.42
N ASP A 44 -4.52 -7.30 -1.70
CA ASP A 44 -5.91 -7.41 -2.17
C ASP A 44 -6.46 -8.83 -2.06
N THR A 45 -7.78 -8.95 -1.95
CA THR A 45 -8.47 -10.24 -1.76
C THR A 45 -8.46 -11.06 -3.04
N ASN A 46 -7.77 -12.20 -3.00
CA ASN A 46 -7.67 -13.17 -4.10
C ASN A 46 -7.21 -12.57 -5.45
N ASN A 47 -6.50 -11.43 -5.42
CA ASN A 47 -6.01 -10.80 -6.63
C ASN A 47 -4.79 -9.89 -6.39
N MET A 48 -4.16 -9.50 -7.50
CA MET A 48 -3.04 -8.55 -7.55
C MET A 48 -3.20 -7.55 -8.71
N PHE A 49 -4.45 -7.21 -9.07
CA PHE A 49 -4.72 -6.37 -10.25
C PHE A 49 -4.06 -4.99 -10.16
N ALA A 50 -4.01 -4.44 -8.95
CA ALA A 50 -3.41 -3.16 -8.62
C ALA A 50 -1.88 -3.18 -8.49
N ALA A 51 -1.22 -4.35 -8.53
CA ALA A 51 0.17 -4.48 -8.09
C ALA A 51 1.15 -3.59 -8.87
N LEU A 52 1.00 -3.50 -10.20
CA LEU A 52 1.87 -2.67 -11.03
C LEU A 52 1.65 -1.18 -10.78
N GLU A 53 0.39 -0.72 -10.82
CA GLU A 53 0.03 0.69 -10.59
C GLU A 53 0.47 1.15 -9.19
N PHE A 54 0.20 0.33 -8.17
CA PHE A 54 0.66 0.58 -6.80
C PHE A 54 2.18 0.68 -6.71
N SER A 55 2.90 -0.28 -7.31
CA SER A 55 4.38 -0.31 -7.25
C SER A 55 4.99 0.95 -7.83
N VAL A 56 4.52 1.37 -9.02
CA VAL A 56 5.04 2.56 -9.70
C VAL A 56 4.67 3.84 -8.93
N ALA A 57 3.42 3.96 -8.47
CA ALA A 57 2.95 5.14 -7.76
C ALA A 57 3.66 5.35 -6.41
N MET A 58 3.85 4.27 -5.65
CA MET A 58 4.50 4.31 -4.34
C MET A 58 6.01 4.56 -4.46
N ALA A 59 6.68 3.83 -5.38
CA ALA A 59 8.10 4.05 -5.64
C ALA A 59 8.38 5.48 -6.13
N GLY A 60 7.51 6.03 -6.99
CA GLY A 60 7.62 7.43 -7.43
C GLY A 60 7.47 8.46 -6.31
N ALA A 61 6.80 8.10 -5.20
CA ALA A 61 6.68 8.93 -4.00
C ALA A 61 7.77 8.68 -2.95
N GLY A 62 8.73 7.78 -3.23
CA GLY A 62 9.78 7.40 -2.28
C GLY A 62 9.31 6.52 -1.12
N VAL A 63 8.14 5.90 -1.26
CA VAL A 63 7.61 4.94 -0.28
C VAL A 63 7.81 3.54 -0.81
N GLN A 64 8.37 2.63 -0.02
CA GLN A 64 8.62 1.25 -0.43
C GLN A 64 7.29 0.48 -0.59
N PRO A 65 6.93 0.05 -1.81
CA PRO A 65 5.78 -0.83 -2.00
C PRO A 65 6.13 -2.25 -1.56
N ILE A 66 5.23 -2.90 -0.85
CA ILE A 66 5.29 -4.34 -0.52
C ILE A 66 4.08 -5.00 -1.19
N ILE A 67 4.32 -5.90 -2.13
CA ILE A 67 3.25 -6.58 -2.86
C ILE A 67 2.92 -7.90 -2.18
N GLY A 68 1.63 -8.13 -1.94
CA GLY A 68 1.10 -9.39 -1.50
C GLY A 68 -0.32 -9.61 -2.00
N CYS A 69 -0.92 -10.70 -1.56
CA CYS A 69 -2.29 -11.08 -1.86
C CYS A 69 -2.84 -11.75 -0.61
N GLN A 70 -4.05 -11.37 -0.19
CA GLN A 70 -4.76 -12.18 0.79
C GLN A 70 -5.38 -13.36 0.06
N VAL A 71 -5.00 -14.57 0.48
CA VAL A 71 -5.54 -15.82 -0.03
C VAL A 71 -6.37 -16.44 1.09
N ASP A 72 -7.64 -16.73 0.79
CA ASP A 72 -8.56 -17.46 1.66
C ASP A 72 -8.89 -18.84 1.07
#